data_AF-A0A8D8X9Q1-F1
#
_entry.id   AF-A0A8D8X9Q1-F1
#
_cell.length_a   1.000
_cell.length_b   1.000
_cell.length_c   1.000
_cell.angle_alpha   90.00
_cell.angle_beta   90.00
_cell.angle_gamma   90.00
#
_symmetry.space_group_name_H-M   'P 1'
#
loop_
_entity.id
_entity.type
_entity.pdbx_description
1 polymer ?
#
loop_
_entity_poly.entity_id
_entity_poly.type
_entity_poly.pdbx_seq_one_letter_code
_entity_poly.pdbx_strand_id
1 'polypeptide(L)'
;MIKTAMADYHKLTCIKFVPRSSSDQDYLYFNNGNTGCWSSVGRVGGRQEINLQSGGCMTKKGTVEHEMMHALGFLHEQNRADRDKYIQVNYNNIQSGRENNFEKAKKEYADAMGVTYDYRSVMHYSPNSFSKNNQPTIEAKVSVIP
;
A
#
# COMPACT_ATOMS: atom_id res chain seq x y z
N MET A 1 13.20 2.53 12.52
CA MET A 1 12.54 2.41 11.21
C MET A 1 11.31 3.31 11.10
N ILE A 2 10.30 3.21 11.99
CA ILE A 2 9.11 4.10 11.94
C ILE A 2 9.47 5.59 11.94
N LYS A 3 10.27 6.06 12.90
CA LYS A 3 10.71 7.47 12.94
C LYS A 3 11.48 7.89 11.69
N THR A 4 12.21 6.98 11.06
CA THR A 4 12.94 7.24 9.81
C THR A 4 11.98 7.40 8.65
N ALA A 5 10.99 6.51 8.50
CA ALA A 5 9.93 6.63 7.51
C ALA A 5 9.14 7.95 7.69
N MET A 6 8.80 8.31 8.93
CA MET A 6 8.19 9.61 9.24
C MET A 6 9.07 10.78 8.77
N ALA A 7 10.39 10.70 8.94
CA ALA A 7 11.31 11.74 8.48
C ALA A 7 11.33 11.87 6.95
N ASP A 8 11.21 10.77 6.20
CA ASP A 8 11.08 10.83 4.74
C ASP A 8 9.79 11.54 4.32
N TYR A 9 8.65 11.22 4.94
CA TYR A 9 7.41 11.97 4.71
C TYR A 9 7.56 13.45 5.06
N HIS A 10 8.19 13.78 6.20
CA HIS A 10 8.41 15.17 6.60
C HIS A 10 9.29 15.92 5.61
N LYS A 11 10.25 15.25 4.97
CA LYS A 11 11.20 15.82 4.02
C LYS A 11 10.62 15.97 2.62
N LEU A 12 9.87 14.96 2.15
CA LEU A 12 9.46 14.83 0.75
C LEU A 12 8.02 15.30 0.51
N THR A 13 7.24 15.52 1.56
CA THR A 13 5.83 15.90 1.47
C THR A 13 5.46 16.98 2.49
N CYS A 14 4.24 17.50 2.39
CA CYS A 14 3.68 18.39 3.41
C CYS A 14 3.19 17.64 4.67
N ILE A 15 3.12 16.31 4.66
CA ILE A 15 2.60 15.51 5.77
C ILE A 15 3.54 15.57 6.98
N LYS A 16 2.97 15.84 8.15
CA LYS A 16 3.68 15.87 9.44
C LYS A 16 3.04 14.91 10.43
N PHE A 17 3.76 13.85 10.76
CA PHE A 17 3.48 13.01 11.92
C PHE A 17 3.92 13.72 13.21
N VAL A 18 3.00 13.89 14.14
CA VAL A 18 3.24 14.49 15.46
C VAL A 18 2.86 13.51 16.57
N PRO A 19 3.52 13.56 17.74
CA PRO A 19 3.08 12.78 18.90
C PRO A 19 1.65 13.14 19.27
N ARG A 20 0.81 12.11 19.50
CA ARG A 20 -0.56 12.27 19.95
C ARG A 20 -0.62 13.04 21.27
N SER A 21 -1.53 13.99 21.36
CA SER A 21 -1.98 14.68 22.58
C SER A 21 -3.31 14.13 23.10
N SER A 22 -3.70 14.50 24.32
CA SER A 22 -4.98 14.08 24.90
C SER A 22 -6.21 14.64 24.16
N SER A 23 -6.07 15.76 23.44
CA SER A 23 -7.15 16.36 22.65
C SER A 23 -7.35 15.70 21.29
N ASP A 24 -6.38 14.90 20.81
CA ASP A 24 -6.48 14.24 19.51
C ASP A 24 -7.42 13.05 19.58
N GLN A 25 -8.60 13.22 18.99
CA GLN A 25 -9.64 12.18 18.91
C GLN A 25 -9.25 11.06 17.95
N ASP A 26 -8.68 11.41 16.79
CA ASP A 26 -8.30 10.45 15.77
C ASP A 26 -6.78 10.44 15.63
N TYR A 27 -6.19 9.24 15.69
CA TYR A 27 -4.75 9.09 15.72
C TYR A 27 -4.32 7.71 15.24
N LEU A 28 -3.10 7.65 14.71
CA LEU A 28 -2.47 6.40 14.35
C LEU A 28 -1.82 5.75 15.58
N TYR A 29 -2.02 4.45 15.72
CA TYR A 29 -1.41 3.60 16.74
C TYR A 29 -0.59 2.51 16.07
N PHE A 30 0.74 2.60 16.20
CA PHE A 30 1.65 1.60 15.64
C PHE A 30 1.72 0.39 16.57
N ASN A 31 1.30 -0.77 16.06
CA ASN A 31 1.26 -2.05 16.76
C ASN A 31 2.24 -3.06 16.11
N ASN A 32 2.51 -4.18 16.75
CA ASN A 32 3.44 -5.21 16.27
C ASN A 32 2.92 -6.65 16.45
N GLY A 33 1.60 -6.84 16.40
CA GLY A 33 0.96 -8.15 16.48
C GLY A 33 1.42 -9.10 15.37
N ASN A 34 1.33 -10.40 15.65
CA ASN A 34 1.76 -11.47 14.73
C ASN A 34 0.71 -11.76 13.65
N THR A 35 0.28 -10.72 12.95
CA THR A 35 -0.79 -10.75 11.92
C THR A 35 -0.34 -10.12 10.59
N GLY A 36 0.96 -9.96 10.38
CA GLY A 36 1.53 -9.36 9.17
C GLY A 36 1.59 -7.84 9.18
N CYS A 37 1.62 -7.23 7.99
CA CYS A 37 1.69 -5.79 7.79
C CYS A 37 0.33 -5.32 7.25
N TRP A 38 -0.29 -4.35 7.90
CA TRP A 38 -1.56 -3.80 7.43
C TRP A 38 -1.89 -2.44 8.04
N SER A 39 -2.69 -1.67 7.33
CA SER A 39 -3.37 -0.46 7.80
C SER A 39 -4.72 -0.28 7.07
N SER A 40 -5.65 0.42 7.72
CA SER A 40 -6.83 0.94 7.05
C SER A 40 -6.48 2.04 6.05
N VAL A 41 -7.28 2.20 5.00
CA VAL A 41 -7.07 3.24 4.00
C VAL A 41 -7.75 4.54 4.42
N GLY A 42 -6.96 5.60 4.57
CA GLY A 42 -7.42 6.91 4.99
C GLY A 42 -7.74 7.01 6.50
N ARG A 43 -8.32 8.14 6.90
CA ARG A 43 -8.70 8.42 8.29
C ARG A 43 -10.07 7.80 8.59
N VAL A 44 -10.09 6.76 9.43
CA VAL A 44 -11.35 6.06 9.79
C VAL A 44 -12.02 6.60 11.06
N GLY A 45 -11.33 7.45 11.82
CA GLY A 45 -11.80 7.98 13.11
C GLY A 45 -11.26 7.18 14.31
N GLY A 46 -11.14 7.84 15.46
CA GLY A 46 -10.65 7.25 16.71
C GLY A 46 -9.21 6.73 16.63
N ARG A 47 -8.91 5.73 17.47
CA ARG A 47 -7.67 4.96 17.40
C ARG A 47 -7.67 4.10 16.14
N GLN A 48 -6.77 4.40 15.20
CA GLN A 48 -6.56 3.62 13.98
C GLN A 48 -5.22 2.88 14.05
N GLU A 49 -5.24 1.57 13.87
CA GLU A 49 -4.02 0.77 13.96
C GLU A 49 -3.23 0.73 12.64
N ILE A 50 -1.90 0.72 12.80
CA ILE A 50 -0.95 0.30 11.78
C ILE A 50 -0.17 -0.86 12.38
N ASN A 51 -0.37 -2.08 11.87
CA ASN A 51 0.35 -3.23 12.39
C ASN A 51 1.64 -3.46 11.59
N LEU A 52 2.76 -3.53 12.30
CA LEU A 52 4.08 -3.78 11.76
C LEU A 52 4.72 -4.93 12.54
N GLN A 53 4.39 -6.16 12.16
CA GLN A 53 4.94 -7.36 12.78
C GLN A 53 6.48 -7.33 12.83
N SER A 54 7.03 -7.51 14.04
CA SER A 54 8.46 -7.63 14.28
C SER A 54 9.07 -8.81 13.52
N GLY A 55 10.22 -8.62 12.89
CA GLY A 55 10.90 -9.65 12.09
C GLY A 55 10.30 -9.90 10.69
N GLY A 56 9.11 -9.37 10.38
CA GLY A 56 8.51 -9.40 9.05
C GLY A 56 8.46 -8.01 8.39
N CYS A 57 7.60 -7.15 8.91
CA CYS A 57 7.33 -5.81 8.36
C CYS A 57 8.46 -4.81 8.62
N MET A 58 9.18 -5.02 9.73
CA MET A 58 10.25 -4.13 10.18
C MET A 58 11.62 -4.51 9.61
N THR A 59 11.64 -5.13 8.42
CA THR A 59 12.87 -5.54 7.71
C THR A 59 13.31 -4.52 6.67
N LYS A 60 12.36 -3.76 6.09
CA LYS A 60 12.62 -2.74 5.08
C LYS A 60 11.83 -1.48 5.41
N LYS A 61 12.47 -0.31 5.26
CA LYS A 61 11.81 0.98 5.48
C LYS A 61 10.58 1.18 4.59
N GLY A 62 10.65 0.72 3.33
CA GLY A 62 9.56 0.81 2.36
C GLY A 62 8.27 0.12 2.82
N THR A 63 8.35 -0.99 3.56
CA THR A 63 7.15 -1.63 4.13
C THR A 63 6.46 -0.74 5.16
N VAL A 64 7.24 -0.02 5.98
CA VAL A 64 6.67 0.94 6.94
C VAL A 64 6.06 2.14 6.22
N GLU A 65 6.74 2.65 5.19
CA GLU A 65 6.24 3.75 4.35
C GLU A 65 4.94 3.37 3.63
N HIS A 66 4.83 2.12 3.15
CA HIS A 66 3.64 1.55 2.51
C HIS A 66 2.41 1.59 3.44
N GLU A 67 2.53 1.02 4.65
CA GLU A 67 1.40 1.00 5.59
C GLU A 67 0.99 2.40 6.06
N MET A 68 1.97 3.31 6.17
CA MET A 68 1.68 4.72 6.46
C MET A 68 0.97 5.39 5.28
N MET A 69 1.29 5.03 4.03
CA MET A 69 0.64 5.58 2.84
C MET A 69 -0.81 5.09 2.72
N HIS A 70 -1.10 3.84 3.12
CA HIS A 70 -2.47 3.37 3.30
C HIS A 70 -3.23 4.27 4.27
N ALA A 71 -2.70 4.52 5.48
CA ALA A 71 -3.35 5.39 6.46
C ALA A 71 -3.58 6.83 5.94
N LEU A 72 -2.78 7.29 4.97
CA LEU A 72 -2.95 8.59 4.31
C LEU A 72 -4.02 8.60 3.20
N GLY A 73 -4.54 7.43 2.81
CA GLY A 73 -5.64 7.30 1.84
C GLY A 73 -5.28 6.65 0.51
N PHE A 74 -4.07 6.10 0.36
CA PHE A 74 -3.66 5.49 -0.89
C PHE A 74 -4.03 4.01 -0.94
N LEU A 75 -4.67 3.61 -2.04
CA LEU A 75 -4.85 2.21 -2.42
C LEU A 75 -3.57 1.70 -3.11
N HIS A 76 -3.50 0.39 -3.36
CA HIS A 76 -2.38 -0.15 -4.12
C HIS A 76 -2.41 0.33 -5.58
N GLU A 77 -1.21 0.50 -6.16
CA GLU A 77 -1.05 0.97 -7.53
C GLU A 77 -1.73 0.01 -8.53
N GLN A 78 -1.60 -1.32 -8.32
CA GLN A 78 -2.23 -2.32 -9.18
C GLN A 78 -3.76 -2.39 -9.08
N ASN A 79 -4.37 -1.69 -8.11
CA ASN A 79 -5.82 -1.55 -8.01
C ASN A 79 -6.35 -0.35 -8.81
N ARG A 80 -5.49 0.49 -9.41
CA ARG A 80 -5.98 1.63 -10.20
C ARG A 80 -6.97 1.19 -11.29
N ALA A 81 -7.98 2.03 -11.54
CA ALA A 81 -9.01 1.74 -12.54
C ALA A 81 -8.45 1.59 -13.97
N ASP A 82 -7.31 2.22 -14.26
CA ASP A 82 -6.60 2.17 -15.54
C ASP A 82 -5.48 1.12 -15.61
N ARG A 83 -5.27 0.32 -14.55
CA ARG A 83 -4.15 -0.64 -14.44
C ARG A 83 -4.04 -1.61 -15.62
N ASP A 84 -5.15 -2.02 -16.24
CA ASP A 84 -5.15 -2.95 -17.37
C ASP A 84 -4.49 -2.39 -18.65
N LYS A 85 -4.22 -1.08 -18.71
CA LYS A 85 -3.39 -0.47 -19.76
C LYS A 85 -1.90 -0.76 -19.57
N TYR A 86 -1.47 -1.01 -18.34
CA TYR A 86 -0.08 -1.05 -17.90
C TYR A 86 0.35 -2.46 -17.49
N ILE A 87 -0.55 -3.23 -16.88
CA ILE A 87 -0.26 -4.58 -16.39
C ILE A 87 -1.32 -5.59 -16.85
N GLN A 88 -0.94 -6.85 -16.83
CA GLN A 88 -1.81 -8.01 -16.93
C GLN A 88 -1.84 -8.72 -15.57
N VAL A 89 -3.03 -9.03 -15.06
CA VAL A 89 -3.20 -9.87 -13.87
C VAL A 89 -3.50 -11.30 -14.31
N ASN A 90 -2.65 -12.23 -13.88
CA ASN A 90 -2.73 -13.65 -14.20
C ASN A 90 -3.52 -14.40 -13.11
N TYR A 91 -4.85 -14.29 -13.15
CA TYR A 91 -5.74 -14.89 -12.14
C TYR A 91 -5.52 -16.40 -11.92
N ASN A 92 -5.13 -17.13 -12.97
CA ASN A 92 -4.81 -18.56 -12.85
C ASN A 92 -3.61 -18.85 -11.93
N ASN A 93 -2.73 -17.89 -11.69
CA ASN A 93 -1.56 -18.02 -10.81
C ASN A 93 -1.86 -17.60 -9.37
N ILE A 94 -3.01 -16.99 -9.09
CA ILE A 94 -3.37 -16.47 -7.77
C ILE A 94 -3.83 -17.60 -6.86
N GLN A 95 -3.44 -17.55 -5.58
CA GLN A 95 -3.94 -18.40 -4.50
C GLN A 95 -5.46 -18.27 -4.38
N SER A 96 -6.16 -19.41 -4.27
CA SER A 96 -7.62 -19.43 -4.09
C SER A 96 -8.05 -18.58 -2.90
N GLY A 97 -9.02 -17.68 -3.10
CA GLY A 97 -9.53 -16.76 -2.09
C GLY A 97 -8.71 -15.48 -1.91
N ARG A 98 -7.72 -15.21 -2.79
CA ARG A 98 -6.91 -13.98 -2.79
C ARG A 98 -7.15 -13.08 -4.00
N GLU A 99 -8.07 -13.45 -4.87
CA GLU A 99 -8.40 -12.74 -6.11
C GLU A 99 -8.87 -11.31 -5.85
N ASN A 100 -9.56 -11.08 -4.72
CA ASN A 100 -10.06 -9.78 -4.29
C ASN A 100 -8.94 -8.73 -4.10
N ASN A 101 -7.71 -9.14 -3.76
CA ASN A 101 -6.56 -8.23 -3.64
C ASN A 101 -6.17 -7.58 -4.99
N PHE A 102 -6.67 -8.13 -6.09
CA PHE A 102 -6.40 -7.66 -7.45
C PHE A 102 -7.61 -7.00 -8.10
N GLU A 103 -8.71 -6.80 -7.37
CA GLU A 103 -9.86 -6.06 -7.88
C GLU A 103 -9.51 -4.59 -8.11
N LYS A 104 -10.05 -4.01 -9.18
CA LYS A 104 -9.83 -2.58 -9.46
C LYS A 104 -10.68 -1.73 -8.52
N ALA A 105 -10.10 -0.67 -8.00
CA ALA A 105 -10.81 0.37 -7.30
C ALA A 105 -11.87 1.00 -8.21
N LYS A 106 -13.05 1.25 -7.65
CA LYS A 106 -14.10 1.98 -8.37
C LYS A 106 -13.71 3.44 -8.48
N LYS A 107 -13.91 4.04 -9.65
CA LYS A 107 -13.58 5.45 -9.94
C LYS A 107 -14.29 6.46 -9.04
N GLU A 108 -15.41 6.06 -8.42
CA GLU A 108 -16.14 6.86 -7.44
C GLU A 108 -15.36 7.10 -6.14
N TYR A 109 -14.43 6.20 -5.80
CA TYR A 109 -13.69 6.22 -4.52
C TYR A 109 -12.17 6.38 -4.71
N ALA A 110 -11.67 6.39 -5.95
CA ALA A 110 -10.25 6.44 -6.24
C ALA A 110 -9.95 7.28 -7.49
N ASP A 111 -9.00 8.19 -7.35
CA ASP A 111 -8.52 9.08 -8.40
C ASP A 111 -6.99 8.94 -8.57
N ALA A 112 -6.54 8.91 -9.81
CA ALA A 112 -5.12 8.93 -10.16
C ALA A 112 -4.48 10.32 -10.05
N MET A 113 -5.30 11.37 -9.84
CA MET A 113 -4.87 12.76 -9.67
C MET A 113 -3.99 13.27 -10.83
N GLY A 114 -4.24 12.76 -12.05
CA GLY A 114 -3.46 13.09 -13.24
C GLY A 114 -2.05 12.48 -13.30
N VAL A 115 -1.68 11.60 -12.38
CA VAL A 115 -0.37 10.95 -12.33
C VAL A 115 -0.38 9.64 -13.14
N THR A 116 0.67 9.42 -13.93
CA THR A 116 0.86 8.19 -14.69
C THR A 116 1.05 6.97 -13.77
N TYR A 117 0.79 5.78 -14.29
CA TYR A 117 1.01 4.53 -13.55
C TYR A 117 2.49 4.35 -13.22
N ASP A 118 2.81 4.06 -11.96
CA ASP A 118 4.19 3.89 -11.49
C ASP A 118 4.48 2.45 -11.04
N TYR A 119 5.17 1.69 -11.91
CA TYR A 119 5.60 0.32 -11.60
C TYR A 119 6.56 0.22 -10.39
N ARG A 120 7.20 1.33 -10.00
CA ARG A 120 8.15 1.40 -8.88
C ARG A 120 7.54 2.03 -7.63
N SER A 121 6.25 2.36 -7.67
CA SER A 121 5.52 2.88 -6.53
C SER A 121 5.68 1.95 -5.34
N VAL A 122 5.90 2.52 -4.15
CA VAL A 122 5.91 1.75 -2.89
C VAL A 122 4.58 1.04 -2.66
N MET A 123 3.50 1.49 -3.32
CA MET A 123 2.16 0.91 -3.28
C MET A 123 1.92 -0.17 -4.32
N HIS A 124 2.88 -0.47 -5.20
CA HIS A 124 2.74 -1.51 -6.21
C HIS A 124 3.16 -2.88 -5.64
N TYR A 125 2.33 -3.90 -5.82
CA TYR A 125 2.70 -5.28 -5.46
C TYR A 125 3.85 -5.83 -6.29
N SER A 126 4.62 -6.73 -5.67
CA SER A 126 5.62 -7.53 -6.36
C SER A 126 4.99 -8.45 -7.42
N PRO A 127 5.73 -8.85 -8.48
CA PRO A 127 5.19 -9.70 -9.56
C PRO A 127 4.59 -11.03 -9.10
N ASN A 128 5.09 -11.62 -8.02
CA ASN A 128 4.67 -12.92 -7.49
C ASN A 128 3.77 -12.83 -6.25
N SER A 129 3.27 -11.64 -5.90
CA SER A 129 2.37 -11.48 -4.75
C SER A 129 1.18 -12.44 -4.85
N PHE A 130 0.88 -13.18 -3.78
CA PHE A 130 -0.18 -14.19 -3.71
C PHE A 130 -0.12 -15.29 -4.79
N SER A 131 1.06 -15.58 -5.34
CA SER A 131 1.24 -16.69 -6.29
C SER A 131 1.06 -18.05 -5.59
N LYS A 132 0.41 -18.99 -6.28
CA LYS A 132 0.26 -20.39 -5.82
C LYS A 132 1.26 -21.36 -6.46
N ASN A 133 1.97 -20.92 -7.49
CA ASN A 133 2.80 -21.78 -8.34
C ASN A 133 4.17 -21.15 -8.67
N ASN A 134 4.58 -20.12 -7.92
CA ASN A 134 5.78 -19.33 -8.15
C ASN A 134 5.85 -18.64 -9.52
N GLN A 135 4.76 -18.63 -10.30
CA GLN A 135 4.65 -17.85 -11.53
C GLN A 135 4.12 -16.44 -11.22
N PRO A 136 4.41 -15.43 -12.07
CA PRO A 136 3.93 -14.07 -11.86
C PRO A 136 2.40 -13.98 -11.84
N THR A 137 1.86 -13.29 -10.84
CA THR A 137 0.45 -12.87 -10.78
C THR A 137 0.25 -11.51 -11.44
N ILE A 138 1.30 -10.69 -11.53
CA ILE A 138 1.31 -9.38 -12.23
C ILE A 138 2.44 -9.36 -13.24
N GLU A 139 2.13 -9.04 -14.49
CA GLU A 139 3.10 -8.85 -15.58
C GLU A 139 2.94 -7.47 -16.19
N ALA A 140 4.05 -6.77 -16.44
CA ALA A 140 4.02 -5.48 -17.13
C ALA A 140 3.73 -5.68 -18.62
N LYS A 141 2.84 -4.86 -19.17
CA LYS A 141 2.62 -4.78 -20.61
C LYS A 141 3.74 -3.92 -21.18
N VAL A 142 4.55 -4.49 -22.06
CA VAL A 142 5.79 -3.90 -22.62
C VAL A 142 5.53 -2.68 -23.51
N SER A 143 4.32 -2.13 -23.53
CA SER A 143 3.96 -0.96 -24.32
C SER A 143 4.17 0.32 -23.50
N VAL A 144 5.18 1.08 -23.89
CA VAL A 144 5.46 2.49 -23.54
C VAL A 144 6.12 2.72 -22.17
N ILE A 145 7.41 2.36 -22.08
CA ILE A 145 8.39 3.27 -21.47
C ILE A 145 8.75 4.28 -22.57
N PRO A 146 8.44 5.58 -22.45
CA PRO A 146 9.18 6.60 -23.18
C PRO A 146 10.65 6.62 -22.73
#